data_AF-A0A8C7H1U2-F1
#
_entry.id   AF-A0A8C7H1U2-F1
#
_cell.length_a   1.000
_cell.length_b   1.000
_cell.length_c   1.000
_cell.angle_alpha   90.00
_cell.angle_beta   90.00
_cell.angle_gamma   90.00
#
_symmetry.space_group_name_H-M   'P 1'
#
loop_
_entity.id
_entity.type
_entity.pdbx_description
1 polymer ?
#
loop_
_entity_poly.entity_id
_entity_poly.type
_entity_poly.pdbx_seq_one_letter_code
_entity_poly.pdbx_strand_id
1 'polypeptide(L)'
;QAALYELCWHVIQGNFKLDLSASVLCDLMDLRDDMPSILADVFSILDIETSSLEEKNKRDHYTQLVGACLFFVPDAILKERLDPETLESLGLIKQAHQFNQKIVKIKTKLFYKQQKFNLLREENEGYAKLITELGQDLSGNITSHIVLESIKSLIGCFNLDPNRVLDIILEVYECRSDQDEFFLPLIKSYMCEPLTLCHILGFKFKFNQEPNEETPTSLYHIAAALLHHNLIELEDIYVHLMPLDASIVEEHKREITEAKQIARKLTMVVVPSEKTEDKEREKEEEKNDKAPDNQKLGLLEALLRIGDWHHAQSIMDQMPSFYATSHKAIALALCQLLHLTVEPLYRSFVILISKRNSQRINSGVQV
;
A
#
# COMPACT_ATOMS: atom_id res chain seq x y z
N GLN A 1 -23.21 -19.14 -47.60
CA GLN A 1 -23.49 -17.89 -46.87
C GLN A 1 -24.43 -16.97 -47.65
N ALA A 2 -24.04 -16.43 -48.82
CA ALA A 2 -24.92 -15.53 -49.59
C ALA A 2 -26.31 -16.11 -49.89
N ALA A 3 -26.40 -17.37 -50.34
CA ALA A 3 -27.68 -18.03 -50.60
C ALA A 3 -28.56 -18.21 -49.34
N LEU A 4 -27.96 -18.45 -48.18
CA LEU A 4 -28.68 -18.55 -46.89
C LEU A 4 -29.20 -17.18 -46.45
N TYR A 5 -28.38 -16.14 -46.64
CA TYR A 5 -28.76 -14.76 -46.36
C TYR A 5 -29.96 -14.33 -47.22
N GLU A 6 -29.90 -14.52 -48.54
CA GLU A 6 -31.01 -14.16 -49.44
C GLU A 6 -32.31 -14.92 -49.10
N LEU A 7 -32.20 -16.20 -48.77
CA LEU A 7 -33.34 -17.00 -48.34
C LEU A 7 -33.97 -16.44 -47.05
N CYS A 8 -33.16 -16.16 -46.03
CA CYS A 8 -33.64 -15.58 -44.78
C CYS A 8 -34.19 -14.15 -44.97
N TRP A 9 -33.56 -13.35 -45.82
CA TRP A 9 -33.97 -11.99 -46.12
C TRP A 9 -35.34 -11.92 -46.81
N HIS A 10 -35.59 -12.81 -47.78
CA HIS A 10 -36.90 -12.90 -48.41
C HIS A 10 -38.02 -13.37 -47.46
N VAL A 11 -37.70 -14.17 -46.45
CA VAL A 11 -38.65 -14.49 -45.36
C VAL A 11 -38.95 -13.25 -44.53
N ILE A 12 -37.93 -12.46 -44.17
CA ILE A 12 -38.09 -11.22 -43.41
C ILE A 12 -38.93 -10.18 -44.16
N GLN A 13 -38.78 -10.11 -45.49
CA GLN A 13 -39.61 -9.28 -46.37
C GLN A 13 -41.06 -9.77 -46.51
N GLY A 14 -41.38 -11.01 -46.08
CA GLY A 14 -42.70 -11.62 -46.21
C GLY A 14 -42.97 -12.28 -47.56
N ASN A 15 -41.95 -12.46 -48.40
CA ASN A 15 -42.10 -13.08 -49.72
C ASN A 15 -42.19 -14.62 -49.65
N PHE A 16 -41.64 -15.23 -48.59
CA PHE A 16 -41.67 -16.67 -48.37
C PHE A 16 -42.38 -17.04 -47.06
N LYS A 17 -42.98 -18.24 -47.05
CA LYS A 17 -43.60 -18.81 -45.84
C LYS A 17 -42.50 -19.27 -44.87
N LEU A 18 -42.70 -18.95 -43.58
CA LEU A 18 -41.79 -19.32 -42.49
C LEU A 18 -41.55 -20.83 -42.41
N ASP A 19 -42.62 -21.64 -42.38
CA ASP A 19 -42.51 -23.10 -42.20
C ASP A 19 -41.72 -23.78 -43.32
N LEU A 20 -41.94 -23.36 -44.56
CA LEU A 20 -41.24 -23.91 -45.72
C LEU A 20 -39.75 -23.57 -45.67
N SER A 21 -39.43 -22.35 -45.27
CA SER A 21 -38.05 -21.86 -45.22
C SER A 21 -37.28 -22.50 -44.06
N ALA A 22 -37.92 -22.67 -42.89
CA ALA A 22 -37.35 -23.38 -41.76
C ALA A 22 -37.10 -24.87 -42.07
N SER A 23 -38.01 -25.52 -42.80
CA SER A 23 -37.80 -26.91 -43.27
C SER A 23 -36.60 -27.03 -44.20
N VAL A 24 -36.47 -26.12 -45.18
CA VAL A 24 -35.32 -26.10 -46.09
C VAL A 24 -34.03 -25.85 -45.32
N LEU A 25 -34.02 -24.93 -44.36
CA LEU A 25 -32.86 -24.69 -43.51
C LEU A 25 -32.50 -25.92 -42.67
N CYS A 26 -33.48 -26.66 -42.16
CA CYS A 26 -33.26 -27.90 -41.43
C CYS A 26 -32.58 -28.96 -42.32
N ASP A 27 -33.09 -29.19 -43.53
CA ASP A 27 -32.51 -30.16 -44.48
C ASP A 27 -31.06 -29.79 -44.86
N LEU A 28 -30.74 -28.50 -44.88
CA LEU A 28 -29.38 -28.02 -45.15
C LEU A 28 -28.40 -28.26 -43.98
N MET A 29 -28.89 -28.46 -42.75
CA MET A 29 -28.02 -28.73 -41.60
C MET A 29 -27.30 -30.08 -41.74
N ASP A 30 -27.93 -31.06 -42.38
CA ASP A 30 -27.38 -32.41 -42.58
C ASP A 30 -26.25 -32.44 -43.61
N LEU A 31 -26.03 -31.36 -44.36
CA LEU A 31 -24.98 -31.29 -45.39
C LEU A 31 -23.58 -31.06 -44.82
N ARG A 32 -23.46 -30.36 -43.68
CA ARG A 32 -22.16 -30.01 -43.08
C ARG A 32 -22.29 -29.67 -41.60
N ASP A 33 -21.37 -30.21 -40.80
CA ASP A 33 -21.40 -30.09 -39.33
C ASP A 33 -21.32 -28.65 -38.79
N ASP A 34 -20.76 -27.71 -39.55
CA ASP A 34 -20.63 -26.30 -39.17
C ASP A 34 -21.75 -25.41 -39.76
N MET A 35 -22.79 -25.99 -40.39
CA MET A 35 -23.96 -25.24 -40.88
C MET A 35 -24.71 -24.47 -39.81
N PRO A 36 -24.92 -24.99 -38.59
CA PRO A 36 -25.52 -24.22 -37.51
C PRO A 36 -24.72 -22.96 -37.17
N SER A 37 -23.38 -23.04 -37.26
CA SER A 37 -22.50 -21.88 -37.10
C SER A 37 -22.65 -20.90 -38.26
N ILE A 38 -22.59 -21.36 -39.51
CA ILE A 38 -22.76 -20.45 -40.66
C ILE A 38 -24.12 -19.75 -40.64
N LEU A 39 -25.18 -20.47 -40.27
CA LEU A 39 -26.52 -19.91 -40.18
C LEU A 39 -26.62 -18.88 -39.05
N ALA A 40 -26.00 -19.14 -37.90
CA ALA A 40 -25.95 -18.16 -36.81
C ALA A 40 -25.19 -16.88 -37.18
N ASP A 41 -24.14 -16.96 -38.02
CA ASP A 41 -23.47 -15.75 -38.56
C ASP A 41 -24.40 -14.94 -39.47
N VAL A 42 -25.17 -15.62 -40.32
CA VAL A 42 -26.20 -14.99 -41.16
C VAL A 42 -27.27 -14.34 -40.30
N PHE A 43 -27.74 -15.01 -39.24
CA PHE A 43 -28.67 -14.42 -38.29
C PHE A 43 -28.07 -13.20 -37.57
N SER A 44 -26.80 -13.23 -37.17
CA SER A 44 -26.14 -12.08 -36.54
C SER A 44 -26.13 -10.84 -37.44
N ILE A 45 -25.85 -11.01 -38.74
CA ILE A 45 -25.90 -9.91 -39.71
C ILE A 45 -27.33 -9.39 -39.86
N LEU A 46 -28.31 -10.29 -40.01
CA LEU A 46 -29.72 -9.93 -40.12
C LEU A 46 -30.26 -9.28 -38.83
N ASP A 47 -29.72 -9.65 -37.67
CA ASP A 47 -30.03 -9.04 -36.38
C ASP A 47 -29.69 -7.55 -36.39
N ILE A 48 -28.45 -7.23 -36.82
CA ILE A 48 -27.95 -5.87 -36.92
C ILE A 48 -28.74 -5.07 -37.96
N GLU A 49 -28.99 -5.64 -39.14
CA GLU A 49 -29.72 -4.97 -40.21
C GLU A 49 -31.17 -4.69 -39.82
N THR A 50 -31.87 -5.68 -39.26
CA THR A 50 -33.28 -5.49 -38.84
C THR A 50 -33.41 -4.58 -37.63
N SER A 51 -32.43 -4.57 -36.72
CA SER A 51 -32.37 -3.60 -35.62
C SER A 51 -32.16 -2.17 -36.14
N SER A 52 -31.28 -2.00 -37.14
CA SER A 52 -30.95 -0.67 -37.70
C SER A 52 -32.06 -0.07 -38.58
N LEU A 53 -32.93 -0.90 -39.15
CA LEU A 53 -34.01 -0.45 -40.05
C LEU A 53 -35.23 0.13 -39.31
N GLU A 54 -35.34 -0.06 -37.99
CA GLU A 54 -36.46 0.39 -37.13
C GLU A 54 -37.87 -0.05 -37.61
N GLU A 55 -37.97 -0.99 -38.56
CA GLU A 55 -39.23 -1.52 -39.08
C GLU A 55 -39.73 -2.70 -38.23
N LYS A 56 -40.73 -2.43 -37.37
CA LYS A 56 -41.28 -3.42 -36.44
C LYS A 56 -41.75 -4.73 -37.10
N ASN A 57 -42.40 -4.65 -38.27
CA ASN A 57 -42.90 -5.84 -38.98
C ASN A 57 -41.76 -6.77 -39.43
N LYS A 58 -40.66 -6.21 -39.97
CA LYS A 58 -39.49 -7.00 -40.39
C LYS A 58 -38.79 -7.61 -39.18
N ARG A 59 -38.74 -6.86 -38.07
CA ARG A 59 -38.18 -7.35 -36.81
C ARG A 59 -38.97 -8.53 -36.23
N ASP A 60 -40.29 -8.47 -36.28
CA ASP A 60 -41.17 -9.55 -35.84
C ASP A 60 -41.00 -10.79 -36.73
N HIS A 61 -40.94 -10.63 -38.07
CA HIS A 61 -40.67 -11.74 -38.99
C HIS A 61 -39.29 -12.38 -38.76
N TYR A 62 -38.25 -11.58 -38.50
CA TYR A 62 -36.93 -12.08 -38.15
C TYR A 62 -36.96 -12.91 -36.85
N THR A 63 -37.61 -12.38 -35.81
CA THR A 63 -37.72 -13.08 -34.52
C THR A 63 -38.48 -14.39 -34.65
N GLN A 64 -39.54 -14.43 -35.47
CA GLN A 64 -40.28 -15.65 -35.78
C GLN A 64 -39.44 -16.67 -36.57
N LEU A 65 -38.65 -16.21 -37.55
CA LEU A 65 -37.76 -17.07 -38.32
C LEU A 65 -36.70 -17.72 -37.43
N VAL A 66 -36.00 -16.93 -36.62
CA VAL A 66 -34.99 -17.46 -35.69
C VAL A 66 -35.64 -18.37 -34.65
N GLY A 67 -36.82 -18.01 -34.15
CA GLY A 67 -37.64 -18.85 -33.27
C GLY A 67 -37.95 -20.23 -33.85
N ALA A 68 -38.30 -20.31 -35.13
CA ALA A 68 -38.54 -21.58 -35.83
C ALA A 68 -37.25 -22.41 -36.01
N CYS A 69 -36.09 -21.76 -36.06
CA CYS A 69 -34.79 -22.41 -36.23
C CYS A 69 -34.16 -22.90 -34.92
N LEU A 70 -34.73 -22.55 -33.75
CA LEU A 70 -34.25 -23.01 -32.44
C LEU A 70 -34.23 -24.53 -32.27
N PHE A 71 -35.03 -25.26 -33.07
CA PHE A 71 -35.08 -26.72 -33.01
C PHE A 71 -33.78 -27.40 -33.49
N PHE A 72 -33.06 -26.78 -34.41
CA PHE A 72 -31.85 -27.35 -35.02
C PHE A 72 -30.60 -26.48 -34.89
N VAL A 73 -30.72 -25.21 -34.47
CA VAL A 73 -29.57 -24.35 -34.14
C VAL A 73 -29.36 -24.35 -32.62
N PRO A 74 -28.19 -24.79 -32.11
CA PRO A 74 -27.94 -24.83 -30.68
C PRO A 74 -28.00 -23.46 -30.00
N ASP A 75 -28.70 -23.38 -28.87
CA ASP A 75 -28.80 -22.20 -27.99
C ASP A 75 -27.46 -21.53 -27.69
N ALA A 76 -26.40 -22.33 -27.50
CA ALA A 76 -25.07 -21.85 -27.16
C ALA A 76 -24.50 -20.92 -28.24
N ILE A 77 -24.69 -21.28 -29.52
CA ILE A 77 -24.18 -20.52 -30.66
C ILE A 77 -24.96 -19.21 -30.82
N LEU A 78 -26.28 -19.26 -30.63
CA LEU A 78 -27.12 -18.07 -30.72
C LEU A 78 -26.83 -17.08 -29.58
N LYS A 79 -26.63 -17.58 -28.35
CA LYS A 79 -26.25 -16.75 -27.18
C LYS A 79 -24.88 -16.08 -27.33
N GLU A 80 -24.00 -16.66 -28.14
CA GLU A 80 -22.68 -16.09 -28.43
C GLU A 80 -22.75 -14.94 -29.45
N ARG A 81 -23.69 -14.98 -30.41
CA ARG A 81 -23.65 -14.15 -31.63
C ARG A 81 -24.79 -13.14 -31.80
N LEU A 82 -25.93 -13.38 -31.15
CA LEU A 82 -27.09 -12.50 -31.23
C LEU A 82 -27.07 -11.41 -30.15
N ASP A 83 -27.75 -10.31 -30.43
CA ASP A 83 -27.88 -9.21 -29.47
C ASP A 83 -28.74 -9.63 -28.25
N PRO A 84 -28.41 -9.17 -27.03
CA PRO A 84 -29.19 -9.49 -25.83
C PRO A 84 -30.70 -9.18 -25.94
N GLU A 85 -31.10 -8.13 -26.66
CA GLU A 85 -32.53 -7.81 -26.83
C GLU A 85 -33.25 -8.85 -27.70
N THR A 86 -32.57 -9.38 -28.71
CA THR A 86 -33.04 -10.48 -29.56
C THR A 86 -33.18 -11.76 -28.76
N LEU A 87 -32.18 -12.06 -27.93
CA LEU A 87 -32.18 -13.26 -27.09
C LEU A 87 -33.31 -13.24 -26.05
N GLU A 88 -33.66 -12.06 -25.52
CA GLU A 88 -34.82 -11.90 -24.63
C GLU A 88 -36.13 -12.13 -25.38
N SER A 89 -36.25 -11.55 -26.58
CA SER A 89 -37.43 -11.71 -27.44
C SER A 89 -37.67 -13.16 -27.88
N LEU A 90 -36.58 -13.94 -28.06
CA LEU A 90 -36.61 -15.38 -28.36
C LEU A 90 -36.82 -16.27 -27.13
N GLY A 91 -36.85 -15.69 -25.91
CA GLY A 91 -36.97 -16.44 -24.66
C GLY A 91 -35.72 -17.24 -24.27
N LEU A 92 -34.59 -17.04 -24.95
CA LEU A 92 -33.32 -17.70 -24.65
C LEU A 92 -32.65 -17.15 -23.38
N ILE A 93 -32.98 -15.92 -23.00
CA ILE A 93 -32.60 -15.27 -21.75
C ILE A 93 -33.80 -14.58 -21.11
N LYS A 94 -33.76 -14.40 -19.79
CA LYS A 94 -34.87 -13.81 -19.02
C LYS A 94 -34.91 -12.28 -19.04
N GLN A 95 -33.75 -11.62 -19.13
CA GLN A 95 -33.65 -10.16 -19.05
C GLN A 95 -32.35 -9.67 -19.71
N ALA A 96 -32.44 -8.95 -20.83
CA ALA A 96 -31.31 -8.48 -21.63
C ALA A 96 -30.37 -7.57 -20.82
N HIS A 97 -30.94 -6.65 -20.04
CA HIS A 97 -30.15 -5.70 -19.25
C HIS A 97 -29.21 -6.39 -18.25
N GLN A 98 -29.71 -7.38 -17.49
CA GLN A 98 -28.90 -8.13 -16.53
C GLN A 98 -27.83 -8.99 -17.23
N PHE A 99 -28.18 -9.55 -18.38
CA PHE A 99 -27.26 -10.34 -19.19
C PHE A 99 -26.10 -9.48 -19.71
N ASN A 100 -26.40 -8.31 -20.26
CA ASN A 100 -25.38 -7.37 -20.74
C ASN A 100 -24.48 -6.86 -19.59
N GLN A 101 -25.05 -6.55 -18.42
CA GLN A 101 -24.25 -6.22 -17.24
C GLN A 101 -23.26 -7.35 -16.86
N LYS A 102 -23.68 -8.62 -16.96
CA LYS A 102 -22.79 -9.76 -16.73
C LYS A 102 -21.70 -9.86 -17.79
N ILE A 103 -22.03 -9.68 -19.08
CA ILE A 103 -21.05 -9.65 -20.18
C ILE A 103 -20.00 -8.59 -19.91
N VAL A 104 -20.41 -7.36 -19.60
CA VAL A 104 -19.49 -6.25 -19.32
C VAL A 104 -18.59 -6.60 -18.13
N LYS A 105 -19.14 -7.11 -17.02
CA LYS A 105 -18.34 -7.51 -15.85
C LYS A 105 -17.31 -8.60 -16.19
N ILE A 106 -17.70 -9.60 -16.99
CA ILE A 106 -16.80 -10.68 -17.42
C ILE A 106 -15.70 -10.14 -18.33
N LYS A 107 -16.05 -9.37 -19.37
CA LYS A 107 -15.07 -8.73 -20.27
C LYS A 107 -14.10 -7.85 -19.49
N THR A 108 -14.62 -7.05 -18.55
CA THR A 108 -13.76 -6.19 -17.74
C THR A 108 -12.79 -7.01 -16.88
N LYS A 109 -13.27 -8.09 -16.26
CA LYS A 109 -12.42 -9.00 -15.48
C LYS A 109 -11.39 -9.72 -16.36
N LEU A 110 -11.74 -10.08 -17.59
CA LEU A 110 -10.86 -10.82 -18.51
C LEU A 110 -9.75 -9.92 -19.08
N PHE A 111 -10.08 -8.69 -19.46
CA PHE A 111 -9.17 -7.82 -20.22
C PHE A 111 -8.46 -6.76 -19.36
N TYR A 112 -9.05 -6.29 -18.27
CA TYR A 112 -8.48 -5.18 -17.48
C TYR A 112 -7.99 -5.58 -16.10
N LYS A 113 -8.38 -6.76 -15.58
CA LYS A 113 -7.87 -7.22 -14.30
C LYS A 113 -6.49 -7.84 -14.50
N GLN A 114 -5.44 -7.10 -14.13
CA GLN A 114 -4.11 -7.68 -13.99
C GLN A 114 -4.16 -8.79 -12.93
N GLN A 115 -3.64 -9.96 -13.27
CA GLN A 115 -3.39 -11.01 -12.28
C GLN A 115 -2.14 -10.59 -11.52
N LYS A 116 -2.33 -9.92 -10.39
CA LYS A 116 -1.30 -9.63 -9.40
C LYS A 116 -1.74 -10.25 -8.09
N PHE A 117 -0.86 -11.03 -7.49
CA PHE A 117 -1.16 -11.73 -6.25
C PHE A 117 -0.63 -10.91 -5.09
N ASN A 118 -1.54 -10.32 -4.34
CA ASN A 118 -1.22 -9.39 -3.25
C ASN A 118 -1.21 -10.10 -1.88
N LEU A 119 -1.86 -11.26 -1.78
CA LEU A 119 -1.98 -11.98 -0.51
C LEU A 119 -1.05 -13.19 -0.50
N LEU A 120 -0.41 -13.44 0.64
CA LEU A 120 0.53 -14.56 0.80
C LEU A 120 -0.08 -15.89 0.37
N ARG A 121 -1.35 -16.13 0.74
CA ARG A 121 -2.08 -17.37 0.42
C ARG A 121 -2.34 -17.60 -1.06
N GLU A 122 -2.27 -16.54 -1.88
CA GLU A 122 -2.52 -16.64 -3.32
C GLU A 122 -1.30 -17.26 -4.03
N GLU A 123 -0.08 -16.84 -3.66
CA GLU A 123 1.17 -17.33 -4.26
C GLU A 123 2.23 -17.65 -3.18
N ASN A 124 2.02 -18.76 -2.47
CA ASN A 124 2.87 -19.15 -1.35
C ASN A 124 4.34 -19.35 -1.76
N GLU A 125 4.60 -19.95 -2.94
CA GLU A 125 5.96 -20.23 -3.41
C GLU A 125 6.73 -18.94 -3.73
N GLY A 126 6.10 -18.00 -4.45
CA GLY A 126 6.74 -16.74 -4.82
C GLY A 126 7.12 -15.91 -3.59
N TYR A 127 6.20 -15.79 -2.63
CA TYR A 127 6.49 -15.10 -1.37
C TYR A 127 7.51 -15.82 -0.49
N ALA A 128 7.48 -17.16 -0.42
CA ALA A 128 8.48 -17.92 0.33
C ALA A 128 9.89 -17.75 -0.26
N LYS A 129 10.02 -17.77 -1.58
CA LYS A 129 11.30 -17.51 -2.28
C LYS A 129 11.78 -16.09 -2.04
N LEU A 130 10.88 -15.10 -2.08
CA LEU A 130 11.21 -13.70 -1.77
C LEU A 130 11.77 -13.55 -0.35
N ILE A 131 11.09 -14.10 0.66
CA ILE A 131 11.53 -14.03 2.06
C ILE A 131 12.87 -14.74 2.24
N THR A 132 13.06 -15.88 1.57
CA THR A 132 14.33 -16.63 1.63
C THR A 132 15.48 -15.84 1.00
N GLU A 133 15.23 -15.21 -0.16
CA GLU A 133 16.23 -14.37 -0.86
C GLU A 133 16.62 -13.14 -0.04
N LEU A 134 15.67 -12.50 0.64
CA LEU A 134 15.94 -11.36 1.54
C LEU A 134 16.56 -11.80 2.88
N GLY A 135 16.29 -13.03 3.30
CA GLY A 135 16.77 -13.60 4.56
C GLY A 135 18.15 -14.24 4.51
N GLN A 136 18.79 -14.31 3.34
CA GLN A 136 20.11 -14.90 3.19
C GLN A 136 21.20 -14.12 3.95
N ASP A 137 22.39 -14.71 4.07
CA ASP A 137 23.55 -13.98 4.57
C ASP A 137 23.94 -12.92 3.54
N LEU A 138 23.88 -11.65 3.95
CA LEU A 138 24.15 -10.49 3.09
C LEU A 138 25.63 -10.06 3.19
N SER A 139 26.47 -10.83 3.89
CA SER A 139 27.90 -10.59 3.98
C SER A 139 28.63 -11.00 2.68
N GLY A 140 29.66 -10.22 2.29
CA GLY A 140 30.55 -10.55 1.18
C GLY A 140 30.16 -9.94 -0.18
N ASN A 141 30.03 -10.77 -1.22
CA ASN A 141 29.89 -10.37 -2.63
C ASN A 141 28.44 -10.07 -3.07
N ILE A 142 27.45 -10.27 -2.20
CA ILE A 142 26.04 -10.08 -2.54
C ILE A 142 25.71 -8.59 -2.43
N THR A 143 25.43 -7.97 -3.57
CA THR A 143 25.06 -6.55 -3.63
C THR A 143 23.56 -6.39 -3.73
N SER A 144 23.06 -5.23 -3.27
CA SER A 144 21.64 -4.85 -3.40
C SER A 144 21.13 -4.94 -4.83
N HIS A 145 21.98 -4.68 -5.83
CA HIS A 145 21.65 -4.82 -7.25
C HIS A 145 21.38 -6.27 -7.66
N ILE A 146 22.17 -7.24 -7.19
CA ILE A 146 21.97 -8.65 -7.54
C ILE A 146 20.63 -9.13 -6.98
N VAL A 147 20.37 -8.81 -5.72
CA VAL A 147 19.09 -9.17 -5.06
C VAL A 147 17.90 -8.47 -5.72
N LEU A 148 18.06 -7.23 -6.17
CA LEU A 148 17.02 -6.52 -6.91
C LEU A 148 16.64 -7.23 -8.22
N GLU A 149 17.61 -7.76 -8.96
CA GLU A 149 17.33 -8.53 -10.18
C GLU A 149 16.62 -9.86 -9.86
N SER A 150 17.01 -10.54 -8.78
CA SER A 150 16.27 -11.70 -8.26
C SER A 150 14.81 -11.33 -7.93
N ILE A 151 14.59 -10.22 -7.21
CA ILE A 151 13.24 -9.75 -6.84
C ILE A 151 12.40 -9.45 -8.09
N LYS A 152 12.95 -8.76 -9.09
CA LYS A 152 12.26 -8.48 -10.35
C LYS A 152 11.88 -9.79 -11.07
N SER A 153 12.79 -10.77 -11.07
CA SER A 153 12.50 -12.10 -11.63
C SER A 153 11.37 -12.80 -10.87
N LEU A 154 11.34 -12.74 -9.55
CA LEU A 154 10.27 -13.33 -8.74
C LEU A 154 8.93 -12.65 -8.99
N ILE A 155 8.90 -11.31 -9.06
CA ILE A 155 7.70 -10.54 -9.43
C ILE A 155 7.19 -10.98 -10.81
N GLY A 156 8.07 -11.10 -11.80
CA GLY A 156 7.69 -11.50 -13.15
C GLY A 156 7.25 -12.97 -13.28
N CYS A 157 7.91 -13.89 -12.57
CA CYS A 157 7.61 -15.33 -12.64
C CYS A 157 6.32 -15.69 -11.90
N PHE A 158 6.09 -15.09 -10.73
CA PHE A 158 4.96 -15.43 -9.86
C PHE A 158 3.86 -14.36 -9.87
N ASN A 159 3.96 -13.32 -10.69
CA ASN A 159 3.01 -12.21 -10.74
C ASN A 159 2.74 -11.59 -9.36
N LEU A 160 3.79 -11.42 -8.54
CA LEU A 160 3.65 -10.85 -7.20
C LEU A 160 3.25 -9.37 -7.28
N ASP A 161 2.45 -8.91 -6.33
CA ASP A 161 2.12 -7.49 -6.23
C ASP A 161 3.35 -6.68 -5.75
N PRO A 162 3.83 -5.68 -6.52
CA PRO A 162 5.02 -4.92 -6.16
C PRO A 162 4.92 -4.15 -4.84
N ASN A 163 3.72 -3.73 -4.43
CA ASN A 163 3.52 -3.02 -3.17
C ASN A 163 3.61 -3.99 -2.00
N ARG A 164 3.09 -5.22 -2.15
CA ARG A 164 3.28 -6.26 -1.14
C ARG A 164 4.73 -6.72 -1.03
N VAL A 165 5.44 -6.81 -2.15
CA VAL A 165 6.88 -7.10 -2.14
C VAL A 165 7.66 -6.01 -1.37
N LEU A 166 7.34 -4.73 -1.61
CA LEU A 166 7.94 -3.61 -0.86
C LEU A 166 7.66 -3.71 0.64
N ASP A 167 6.43 -4.01 1.01
CA ASP A 167 6.02 -4.20 2.40
C ASP A 167 6.85 -5.30 3.10
N ILE A 168 7.08 -6.42 2.41
CA ILE A 168 7.95 -7.51 2.91
C ILE A 168 9.42 -7.08 2.99
N ILE A 169 9.93 -6.30 2.03
CA ILE A 169 11.29 -5.75 2.10
C ILE A 169 11.45 -4.90 3.37
N LEU A 170 10.45 -4.06 3.67
CA LEU A 170 10.46 -3.24 4.89
C LEU A 170 10.37 -4.08 6.17
N GLU A 171 9.56 -5.14 6.18
CA GLU A 171 9.49 -6.06 7.33
C GLU A 171 10.81 -6.79 7.57
N VAL A 172 11.50 -7.23 6.51
CA VAL A 172 12.82 -7.86 6.66
C VAL A 172 13.86 -6.85 7.09
N TYR A 173 13.82 -5.62 6.57
CA TYR A 173 14.69 -4.53 7.01
C TYR A 173 14.46 -4.20 8.49
N GLU A 174 13.21 -4.25 8.96
CA GLU A 174 12.88 -4.00 10.37
C GLU A 174 13.52 -5.04 11.29
N CYS A 175 13.54 -6.29 10.86
CA CYS A 175 14.20 -7.38 11.57
C CYS A 175 15.74 -7.31 11.51
N ARG A 176 16.31 -6.48 10.62
CA ARG A 176 17.75 -6.37 10.31
C ARG A 176 18.18 -4.91 10.20
N SER A 177 17.82 -4.12 11.22
CA SER A 177 18.07 -2.67 11.29
C SER A 177 19.56 -2.28 11.36
N ASP A 178 20.46 -3.26 11.40
CA ASP A 178 21.92 -3.09 11.33
C ASP A 178 22.45 -2.98 9.89
N GLN A 179 21.62 -3.27 8.88
CA GLN A 179 22.04 -3.41 7.49
C GLN A 179 21.54 -2.29 6.58
N ASP A 180 21.55 -1.06 7.10
CA ASP A 180 21.16 0.17 6.40
C ASP A 180 21.88 0.32 5.04
N GLU A 181 23.19 0.00 5.00
CA GLU A 181 24.02 0.07 3.78
C GLU A 181 23.54 -0.84 2.66
N PHE A 182 22.81 -1.91 2.97
CA PHE A 182 22.25 -2.83 1.99
C PHE A 182 20.82 -2.47 1.58
N PHE A 183 19.94 -2.26 2.57
CA PHE A 183 18.50 -2.07 2.33
C PHE A 183 18.18 -0.68 1.76
N LEU A 184 18.88 0.38 2.15
CA LEU A 184 18.60 1.72 1.64
C LEU A 184 18.89 1.84 0.13
N PRO A 185 20.04 1.36 -0.40
CA PRO A 185 20.25 1.31 -1.85
C PRO A 185 19.27 0.38 -2.57
N LEU A 186 18.87 -0.73 -1.94
CA LEU A 186 17.88 -1.66 -2.50
C LEU A 186 16.53 -0.96 -2.69
N ILE A 187 16.00 -0.32 -1.64
CA ILE A 187 14.73 0.41 -1.67
C ILE A 187 14.81 1.58 -2.65
N LYS A 188 15.92 2.31 -2.67
CA LYS A 188 16.14 3.42 -3.61
C LYS A 188 16.12 2.96 -5.08
N SER A 189 16.63 1.77 -5.36
CA SER A 189 16.71 1.21 -6.72
C SER A 189 15.45 0.45 -7.12
N TYR A 190 14.71 -0.06 -6.14
CA TYR A 190 13.37 -0.59 -6.33
C TYR A 190 12.45 0.58 -6.72
N MET A 191 11.66 0.42 -7.78
CA MET A 191 10.92 1.53 -8.41
C MET A 191 9.75 2.03 -7.56
N CYS A 192 10.06 2.70 -6.46
CA CYS A 192 9.10 3.25 -5.51
C CYS A 192 8.71 4.66 -5.90
N GLU A 193 7.42 4.88 -6.10
CA GLU A 193 6.85 6.20 -5.91
C GLU A 193 6.91 6.55 -4.41
N PRO A 194 7.50 7.69 -4.01
CA PRO A 194 7.69 8.05 -2.60
C PRO A 194 6.41 7.96 -1.77
N LEU A 195 5.28 8.40 -2.32
CA LEU A 195 3.96 8.33 -1.68
C LEU A 195 3.51 6.90 -1.34
N THR A 196 3.85 5.92 -2.18
CA THR A 196 3.50 4.52 -1.90
C THR A 196 4.24 4.01 -0.67
N LEU A 197 5.52 4.38 -0.54
CA LEU A 197 6.34 4.05 0.62
C LEU A 197 5.80 4.72 1.89
N CYS A 198 5.41 6.00 1.81
CA CYS A 198 4.76 6.74 2.90
C CYS A 198 3.47 6.05 3.36
N HIS A 199 2.59 5.64 2.43
CA HIS A 199 1.34 4.99 2.76
C HIS A 199 1.53 3.63 3.43
N ILE A 200 2.51 2.84 2.99
CA ILE A 200 2.82 1.54 3.60
C ILE A 200 3.34 1.74 5.03
N LEU A 201 4.29 2.66 5.25
CA LEU A 201 4.76 2.98 6.60
C LEU A 201 3.64 3.54 7.48
N GLY A 202 2.83 4.45 6.94
CA GLY A 202 1.68 5.02 7.65
C GLY A 202 0.66 3.96 8.05
N PHE A 203 0.48 2.92 7.23
CA PHE A 203 -0.35 1.76 7.58
C PHE A 203 0.29 0.94 8.71
N LYS A 204 1.60 0.70 8.69
CA LYS A 204 2.32 0.03 9.80
C LYS A 204 2.19 0.82 11.10
N PHE A 205 2.46 2.13 11.08
CA PHE A 205 2.29 2.99 12.25
C PHE A 205 0.87 2.96 12.81
N LYS A 206 -0.17 2.85 11.96
CA LYS A 206 -1.56 2.70 12.39
C LYS A 206 -1.88 1.31 12.95
N PHE A 207 -1.24 0.26 12.43
CA PHE A 207 -1.44 -1.11 12.90
C PHE A 207 -0.92 -1.28 14.34
N ASN A 208 0.26 -0.72 14.64
CA ASN A 208 0.86 -0.73 15.97
C ASN A 208 0.19 0.22 16.98
N GLN A 209 -1.06 0.67 16.72
CA GLN A 209 -1.86 1.48 17.66
C GLN A 209 -2.89 0.64 18.43
N GLU A 210 -2.99 -0.66 18.16
CA GLU A 210 -3.88 -1.53 18.92
C GLU A 210 -3.47 -1.57 20.41
N PRO A 211 -4.44 -1.64 21.35
CA PRO A 211 -4.27 -1.24 22.76
C PRO A 211 -3.24 -2.04 23.59
N ASN A 212 -2.51 -2.98 23.00
CA ASN A 212 -1.51 -3.82 23.66
C ASN A 212 -0.15 -3.86 22.94
N GLU A 213 0.04 -3.16 21.82
CA GLU A 213 1.31 -3.14 21.10
C GLU A 213 1.95 -1.75 21.22
N GLU A 214 3.15 -1.71 21.79
CA GLU A 214 4.02 -0.52 21.70
C GLU A 214 4.67 -0.52 20.32
N THR A 215 4.71 0.65 19.70
CA THR A 215 5.43 0.84 18.44
C THR A 215 6.91 0.47 18.58
N PRO A 216 7.42 -0.45 17.75
CA PRO A 216 8.78 -0.95 17.90
C PRO A 216 9.82 0.10 17.50
N THR A 217 10.91 0.15 18.28
CA THR A 217 12.04 1.07 18.02
C THR A 217 12.69 0.89 16.66
N SER A 218 12.62 -0.32 16.10
CA SER A 218 13.07 -0.66 14.74
C SER A 218 12.28 0.08 13.66
N LEU A 219 10.96 0.23 13.82
CA LEU A 219 10.12 0.96 12.87
C LEU A 219 10.44 2.45 12.86
N TYR A 220 10.72 3.04 14.02
CA TYR A 220 11.20 4.43 14.10
C TYR A 220 12.57 4.61 13.45
N HIS A 221 13.50 3.66 13.65
CA HIS A 221 14.81 3.68 12.98
C HIS A 221 14.66 3.66 11.46
N ILE A 222 13.84 2.77 10.91
CA ILE A 222 13.60 2.70 9.46
C ILE A 222 13.00 3.99 8.93
N ALA A 223 11.95 4.51 9.58
CA ALA A 223 11.31 5.75 9.15
C ALA A 223 12.32 6.92 9.16
N ALA A 224 13.14 7.02 10.20
CA ALA A 224 14.19 8.02 10.29
C ALA A 224 15.29 7.83 9.23
N ALA A 225 15.70 6.59 8.94
CA ALA A 225 16.69 6.29 7.91
C ALA A 225 16.17 6.63 6.50
N LEU A 226 14.90 6.36 6.21
CA LEU A 226 14.26 6.69 4.93
C LEU A 226 14.11 8.20 4.74
N LEU A 227 13.81 8.95 5.81
CA LEU A 227 13.80 10.42 5.81
C LEU A 227 15.21 10.98 5.57
N HIS A 228 16.22 10.46 6.28
CA HIS A 228 17.60 10.92 6.16
C HIS A 228 18.16 10.79 4.73
N HIS A 229 17.80 9.71 4.04
CA HIS A 229 18.21 9.47 2.65
C HIS A 229 17.32 10.13 1.60
N ASN A 230 16.35 10.96 2.01
CA ASN A 230 15.36 11.64 1.16
C ASN A 230 14.56 10.68 0.27
N LEU A 231 14.19 9.50 0.81
CA LEU A 231 13.30 8.55 0.13
C LEU A 231 11.83 8.85 0.42
N ILE A 232 11.57 9.61 1.48
CA ILE A 232 10.26 10.02 1.97
C ILE A 232 10.34 11.49 2.40
N GLU A 233 9.24 12.23 2.26
CA GLU A 233 9.10 13.57 2.79
C GLU A 233 8.46 13.55 4.19
N LEU A 234 8.93 14.43 5.07
CA LEU A 234 8.42 14.53 6.43
C LEU A 234 6.93 14.88 6.46
N GLU A 235 6.46 15.73 5.55
CA GLU A 235 5.07 16.18 5.49
C GLU A 235 4.10 15.02 5.26
N ASP A 236 4.47 14.07 4.38
CA ASP A 236 3.63 12.92 4.03
C ASP A 236 3.51 11.92 5.18
N ILE A 237 4.64 11.60 5.84
CA ILE A 237 4.62 10.65 6.96
C ILE A 237 3.98 11.26 8.20
N TYR A 238 4.14 12.57 8.42
CA TYR A 238 3.63 13.25 9.62
C TYR A 238 2.10 13.18 9.73
N VAL A 239 1.37 13.23 8.62
CA VAL A 239 -0.09 13.08 8.57
C VAL A 239 -0.57 11.71 9.05
N HIS A 240 0.28 10.69 8.95
CA HIS A 240 -0.03 9.33 9.37
C HIS A 240 0.33 9.05 10.84
N LEU A 241 1.18 9.88 11.45
CA LEU A 241 1.62 9.72 12.83
C LEU A 241 0.57 10.23 13.82
N MET A 242 0.46 9.50 14.93
CA MET A 242 -0.39 9.88 16.05
C MET A 242 0.43 10.15 17.32
N PRO A 243 -0.09 10.98 18.24
CA PRO A 243 -1.36 11.69 18.21
C PRO A 243 -1.36 12.98 17.36
N LEU A 244 -2.56 13.50 17.08
CA LEU A 244 -2.75 14.79 16.39
C LEU A 244 -2.13 15.94 17.21
N ASP A 245 -1.60 16.96 16.54
CA ASP A 245 -0.94 18.09 17.21
C ASP A 245 -1.85 18.81 18.21
N ALA A 246 -3.14 18.91 17.88
CA ALA A 246 -4.13 19.49 18.76
C ALA A 246 -4.23 18.76 20.11
N SER A 247 -4.16 17.42 20.08
CA SER A 247 -4.20 16.59 21.29
C SER A 247 -2.93 16.75 22.13
N ILE A 248 -1.76 16.84 21.49
CA ILE A 248 -0.48 17.08 22.17
C ILE A 248 -0.49 18.43 22.89
N VAL A 249 -1.02 19.47 22.23
CA VAL A 249 -1.12 20.82 22.82
C VAL A 249 -2.08 20.84 24.02
N GLU A 250 -3.20 20.14 23.94
CA GLU A 250 -4.17 20.05 25.04
C GLU A 250 -3.64 19.27 26.25
N GLU A 251 -2.98 18.13 26.00
CA GLU A 251 -2.33 17.32 27.03
C GLU A 251 -1.24 18.11 27.74
N HIS A 252 -0.32 18.72 27.01
CA HIS A 252 0.74 19.56 27.57
C HIS A 252 0.18 20.72 28.40
N LYS A 253 -0.87 21.41 27.90
CA LYS A 253 -1.54 22.46 28.69
C LYS A 253 -2.08 21.92 30.01
N ARG A 254 -2.67 20.72 30.00
CA ARG A 254 -3.17 20.06 31.21
C ARG A 254 -2.02 19.75 32.16
N GLU A 255 -0.96 19.11 31.69
CA GLU A 255 0.23 18.78 32.49
C GLU A 255 0.88 20.02 33.12
N ILE A 256 1.07 21.10 32.36
CA ILE A 256 1.58 22.36 32.89
C ILE A 256 0.65 22.90 33.99
N THR A 257 -0.67 22.84 33.80
CA THR A 257 -1.61 23.35 34.81
C THR A 257 -1.57 22.53 36.09
N GLU A 258 -1.46 21.20 35.99
CA GLU A 258 -1.32 20.29 37.12
C GLU A 258 0.00 20.51 37.85
N ALA A 259 1.13 20.58 37.12
CA ALA A 259 2.43 20.89 37.68
C ALA A 259 2.45 22.25 38.41
N LYS A 260 1.79 23.28 37.83
CA LYS A 260 1.63 24.58 38.50
C LYS A 260 0.76 24.49 39.76
N GLN A 261 -0.28 23.66 39.78
CA GLN A 261 -1.10 23.44 40.97
C GLN A 261 -0.33 22.70 42.07
N ILE A 262 0.47 21.69 41.71
CA ILE A 262 1.35 20.97 42.64
C ILE A 262 2.41 21.91 43.21
N ALA A 263 3.07 22.71 42.36
CA ALA A 263 4.06 23.70 42.81
C ALA A 263 3.44 24.74 43.78
N ARG A 264 2.20 25.18 43.52
CA ARG A 264 1.47 26.08 44.44
C ARG A 264 1.16 25.41 45.77
N LYS A 265 0.77 24.12 45.77
CA LYS A 265 0.54 23.35 46.99
C LYS A 265 1.82 23.16 47.81
N LEU A 266 2.94 22.85 47.15
CA LEU A 266 4.26 22.73 47.78
C LEU A 266 4.76 24.06 48.38
N THR A 267 4.52 25.18 47.69
CA THR A 267 4.91 26.52 48.18
C THR A 267 4.09 26.98 49.40
N MET A 268 2.91 26.38 49.64
CA MET A 268 2.03 26.71 50.77
C MET A 268 2.32 25.94 52.06
N VAL A 269 3.31 25.04 52.11
CA VAL A 269 3.64 24.28 53.33
C VAL A 269 4.72 25.01 54.15
N VAL A 270 4.30 25.65 55.25
CA VAL A 270 5.18 26.14 56.32
C VAL A 270 5.08 25.18 57.51
N VAL A 271 6.19 24.44 57.75
CA VAL A 271 6.71 23.83 59.00
C VAL A 271 6.01 22.55 59.55
N PRO A 272 6.78 21.55 60.05
CA PRO A 272 6.53 20.13 59.79
C PRO A 272 5.87 19.38 60.97
N SER A 273 5.21 18.26 60.65
CA SER A 273 5.03 17.18 61.61
C SER A 273 5.67 15.93 61.02
N GLU A 274 6.77 15.52 61.63
CA GLU A 274 7.49 14.28 61.34
C GLU A 274 6.51 13.09 61.37
N LYS A 275 6.60 12.22 60.35
CA LYS A 275 6.02 10.86 60.19
C LYS A 275 5.08 10.60 59.01
N THR A 276 5.18 11.36 57.92
CA THR A 276 4.51 11.00 56.65
C THR A 276 5.38 11.15 55.41
N GLU A 277 6.72 11.10 55.52
CA GLU A 277 7.58 11.27 54.33
C GLU A 277 7.85 9.97 53.55
N ASP A 278 7.71 8.80 54.17
CA ASP A 278 8.09 7.52 53.51
C ASP A 278 7.00 6.91 52.62
N LYS A 279 5.74 7.36 52.69
CA LYS A 279 4.64 6.81 51.86
C LYS A 279 4.32 7.61 50.60
N GLU A 280 4.82 8.84 50.49
CA GLU A 280 4.59 9.68 49.32
C GLU A 280 5.69 9.51 48.26
N ARG A 281 6.94 9.24 48.67
CA ARG A 281 8.05 8.96 47.73
C ARG A 281 7.85 7.68 46.93
N GLU A 282 7.26 6.63 47.52
CA GLU A 282 6.97 5.38 46.80
C GLU A 282 5.84 5.54 45.75
N LYS A 283 4.94 6.53 45.90
CA LYS A 283 3.87 6.79 44.92
C LYS A 283 4.26 7.75 43.79
N GLU A 284 5.27 8.57 43.99
CA GLU A 284 5.80 9.44 42.92
C GLU A 284 6.70 8.67 41.95
N GLU A 285 7.41 7.63 42.41
CA GLU A 285 8.19 6.76 41.53
C GLU A 285 7.31 5.79 40.71
N GLU A 286 6.16 5.34 41.23
CA GLU A 286 5.19 4.52 40.48
C GLU A 286 4.37 5.31 39.44
N LYS A 287 4.46 6.64 39.42
CA LYS A 287 3.71 7.50 38.48
C LYS A 287 4.53 8.00 37.30
N ASN A 288 5.66 7.36 37.02
CA ASN A 288 6.42 7.53 35.78
C ASN A 288 6.16 6.42 34.77
N ASP A 289 5.14 5.59 34.99
CA ASP A 289 4.78 4.51 34.09
C ASP A 289 3.90 4.99 32.93
N LYS A 290 4.56 5.02 31.77
CA LYS A 290 4.04 5.10 30.40
C LYS A 290 3.31 6.39 30.04
N ALA A 291 4.10 7.40 29.64
CA ALA A 291 3.60 8.41 28.72
C ALA A 291 3.00 7.69 27.48
N PRO A 292 1.82 8.13 26.99
CA PRO A 292 1.14 7.48 25.88
C PRO A 292 2.08 7.38 24.68
N ASP A 293 1.95 6.31 23.90
CA ASP A 293 2.81 5.97 22.77
C ASP A 293 2.74 7.07 21.68
N ASN A 294 3.49 8.14 21.91
CA ASN A 294 3.51 9.33 21.10
C ASN A 294 4.51 9.08 19.97
N GLN A 295 3.99 8.63 18.84
CA GLN A 295 4.82 8.19 17.72
C GLN A 295 5.71 9.30 17.16
N LYS A 296 5.28 10.55 17.31
CA LYS A 296 6.07 11.74 16.97
C LYS A 296 7.32 11.90 17.84
N LEU A 297 7.23 11.56 19.13
CA LEU A 297 8.37 11.60 20.04
C LEU A 297 9.33 10.45 19.75
N GLY A 298 8.81 9.25 19.45
CA GLY A 298 9.62 8.10 19.04
C GLY A 298 10.38 8.36 17.73
N LEU A 299 9.71 8.96 16.74
CA LEU A 299 10.36 9.36 15.49
C LEU A 299 11.42 10.45 15.72
N LEU A 300 11.12 11.45 16.56
CA LEU A 300 12.09 12.50 16.91
C LEU A 300 13.34 11.91 17.58
N GLU A 301 13.18 10.96 18.50
CA GLU A 301 14.29 10.26 19.11
C GLU A 301 15.15 9.53 18.07
N ALA A 302 14.53 8.79 17.15
CA ALA A 302 15.25 8.07 16.10
C ALA A 302 15.99 9.00 15.14
N LEU A 303 15.37 10.11 14.71
CA LEU A 303 16.00 11.12 13.85
C LEU A 303 17.24 11.73 14.52
N LEU A 304 17.15 12.02 15.82
CA LEU A 304 18.28 12.56 16.59
C LEU A 304 19.42 11.54 16.74
N ARG A 305 19.11 10.24 16.86
CA ARG A 305 20.13 9.18 16.90
C ARG A 305 20.85 9.00 15.57
N ILE A 306 20.15 9.13 14.45
CA ILE A 306 20.74 9.10 13.10
C ILE A 306 21.55 10.38 12.81
N GLY A 307 21.20 11.50 13.46
CA GLY A 307 21.88 12.78 13.31
C GLY A 307 21.20 13.74 12.32
N ASP A 308 19.94 13.47 11.95
CA ASP A 308 19.18 14.34 11.08
C ASP A 308 18.54 15.50 11.86
N TRP A 309 19.33 16.58 12.00
CA TRP A 309 18.90 17.77 12.72
C TRP A 309 17.77 18.55 12.02
N HIS A 310 17.75 18.58 10.68
CA HIS A 310 16.80 19.43 9.95
C HIS A 310 15.37 18.92 10.12
N HIS A 311 15.15 17.63 9.93
CA HIS A 311 13.85 17.02 10.14
C HIS A 311 13.47 17.01 11.63
N ALA A 312 14.43 16.75 12.54
CA ALA A 312 14.19 16.82 13.98
C ALA A 312 13.75 18.22 14.44
N GLN A 313 14.40 19.28 13.92
CA GLN A 313 14.04 20.66 14.21
C GLN A 313 12.63 20.99 13.71
N SER A 314 12.29 20.58 12.49
CA SER A 314 10.94 20.80 11.94
C SER A 314 9.85 20.19 12.83
N ILE A 315 10.08 18.96 13.33
CA ILE A 315 9.16 18.30 14.27
C ILE A 315 9.11 19.04 15.61
N MET A 316 10.25 19.49 16.15
CA MET A 316 10.30 20.25 17.39
C MET A 316 9.60 21.60 17.31
N ASP A 317 9.69 22.30 16.17
CA ASP A 317 9.05 23.61 15.95
C ASP A 317 7.52 23.51 15.88
N GLN A 318 6.98 22.35 15.48
CA GLN A 318 5.53 22.08 15.46
C GLN A 318 4.97 21.69 16.83
N MET A 319 5.83 21.25 17.77
CA MET A 319 5.43 20.90 19.12
C MET A 319 5.51 22.10 20.09
N PRO A 320 4.76 22.07 21.21
CA PRO A 320 4.83 23.18 22.15
C PRO A 320 6.21 23.27 22.81
N SER A 321 6.61 24.49 23.17
CA SER A 321 7.92 24.78 23.75
C SER A 321 8.25 23.85 24.92
N PHE A 322 9.46 23.29 24.91
CA PHE A 322 10.02 22.41 25.93
C PHE A 322 9.32 21.04 26.12
N TYR A 323 8.28 20.72 25.34
CA TYR A 323 7.62 19.41 25.42
C TYR A 323 8.58 18.27 25.07
N ALA A 324 9.17 18.33 23.87
CA ALA A 324 10.13 17.35 23.39
C ALA A 324 11.33 17.17 24.34
N THR A 325 11.86 18.28 24.88
CA THR A 325 13.02 18.24 25.79
C THR A 325 12.68 17.82 27.21
N SER A 326 11.40 17.72 27.57
CA SER A 326 10.97 17.21 28.88
C SER A 326 11.14 15.68 28.95
N HIS A 327 11.12 15.01 27.81
CA HIS A 327 11.36 13.57 27.72
C HIS A 327 12.86 13.25 27.82
N LYS A 328 13.21 12.41 28.79
CA LYS A 328 14.59 12.01 29.08
C LYS A 328 15.31 11.38 27.87
N ALA A 329 14.61 10.57 27.08
CA ALA A 329 15.18 9.88 25.93
C ALA A 329 15.65 10.86 24.84
N ILE A 330 14.82 11.85 24.52
CA ILE A 330 15.13 12.93 23.57
C ILE A 330 16.28 13.79 24.11
N ALA A 331 16.26 14.16 25.39
CA ALA A 331 17.34 14.93 26.01
C ALA A 331 18.69 14.19 25.95
N LEU A 332 18.71 12.88 26.20
CA LEU A 332 19.91 12.05 26.07
C LEU A 332 20.39 11.97 24.61
N ALA A 333 19.49 11.79 23.65
CA ALA A 333 19.83 11.79 22.23
C ALA A 333 20.44 13.13 21.78
N LEU A 334 19.87 14.26 22.22
CA LEU A 334 20.43 15.60 21.99
C LEU A 334 21.82 15.75 22.62
N CYS A 335 22.01 15.29 23.85
CA CYS A 335 23.32 15.31 24.49
C CYS A 335 24.35 14.47 23.74
N GLN A 336 23.96 13.32 23.19
CA GLN A 336 24.84 12.47 22.38
C GLN A 336 25.22 13.15 21.07
N LEU A 337 24.27 13.78 20.38
CA LEU A 337 24.54 14.54 19.15
C LEU A 337 25.48 15.73 19.43
N LEU A 338 25.24 16.47 20.51
CA LEU A 338 26.13 17.54 20.96
C LEU A 338 27.52 17.00 21.32
N HIS A 339 27.59 15.86 22.00
CA HIS A 339 28.88 15.24 22.32
C HIS A 339 29.66 14.90 21.05
N LEU A 340 29.04 14.24 20.07
CA LEU A 340 29.69 13.87 18.80
C LEU A 340 30.16 15.07 17.98
N THR A 341 29.39 16.16 17.96
CA THR A 341 29.73 17.39 17.22
C THR A 341 30.84 18.20 17.89
N VAL A 342 30.86 18.26 19.22
CA VAL A 342 31.86 19.03 19.99
C VAL A 342 33.14 18.25 20.25
N GLU A 343 33.10 16.92 20.31
CA GLU A 343 34.26 16.04 20.55
C GLU A 343 35.49 16.37 19.69
N PRO A 344 35.41 16.55 18.35
CA PRO A 344 36.59 16.88 17.54
C PRO A 344 37.22 18.22 17.94
N LEU A 345 36.41 19.22 18.26
CA LEU A 345 36.88 20.53 18.73
C LEU A 345 37.51 20.41 20.12
N TYR A 346 36.85 19.70 21.03
CA TYR A 346 37.33 19.46 22.39
C TYR A 346 38.69 18.76 22.38
N ARG A 347 38.84 17.67 21.61
CA ARG A 347 40.11 16.95 21.45
C ARG A 347 41.20 17.85 20.86
N SER A 348 40.89 18.66 19.85
CA SER A 348 41.87 19.56 19.25
C SER A 348 42.42 20.57 20.26
N PHE A 349 41.55 21.13 21.11
CA PHE A 349 41.92 22.11 22.12
C PHE A 349 42.69 21.49 23.30
N VAL A 350 42.29 20.30 23.75
CA VAL A 350 42.98 19.57 24.83
C VAL A 350 44.38 19.12 24.39
N ILE A 351 44.54 18.64 23.14
CA ILE A 351 45.87 18.31 22.58
C ILE A 351 46.74 19.57 22.45
N LEU A 352 46.17 20.71 22.04
CA LEU A 352 46.89 21.99 21.97
C LEU A 352 47.33 22.48 23.36
N ILE A 353 46.50 22.36 24.38
CA ILE A 353 46.84 22.71 25.77
C ILE A 353 47.93 21.77 26.32
N SER A 354 47.83 20.47 26.04
CA SER A 354 48.85 19.48 26.45
C SER A 354 50.21 19.72 25.78
N LYS A 355 50.24 20.05 24.48
CA LYS A 355 51.47 20.45 23.76
C LYS A 355 52.06 21.76 24.30
N ARG A 356 51.22 22.74 24.62
CA ARG A 356 51.64 24.04 25.18
C ARG A 356 52.18 23.91 26.61
N ASN A 357 51.61 23.02 27.41
CA ASN A 357 52.13 22.70 28.74
C ASN A 357 53.44 21.88 28.68
N SER A 358 53.57 20.96 27.73
CA SER A 358 54.83 20.22 27.50
C SER A 358 55.97 21.12 27.03
N GLN A 359 55.68 22.12 26.19
CA GLN A 359 56.66 23.15 25.81
C GLN A 359 57.06 24.06 26.97
N ARG A 360 56.12 24.41 27.87
CA ARG A 360 56.42 25.19 29.09
C ARG A 360 57.29 24.43 30.10
N ILE A 361 57.13 23.11 30.20
CA ILE A 361 57.95 22.26 31.08
C ILE A 361 59.37 22.12 30.50
N ASN A 362 59.51 21.98 29.17
CA ASN A 362 60.82 21.94 28.52
C ASN A 362 61.55 23.30 28.48
N SER A 363 60.82 24.42 28.54
CA SER A 363 61.43 25.76 28.68
C SER A 363 61.72 26.17 30.13
N GLY A 364 61.37 25.33 31.11
CA GLY A 364 61.61 25.56 32.55
C GLY A 364 62.86 24.86 33.09
N VAL A 365 63.66 24.21 32.23
CA VAL A 365 64.95 23.59 32.59
C VAL A 365 66.05 24.22 31.73
N GLN A 366 66.34 25.49 31.97
CA GLN A 366 67.66 26.06 31.70
C GLN A 366 67.83 27.34 32.52
N VAL A 367 68.58 27.16 33.63
CA VAL A 367 69.31 28.13 34.48
C VAL A 367 68.49 29.08 35.33
#